data_AF-A0A7G2D133-F1
#
_entry.id   AF-A0A7G2D133-F1
#
_cell.length_a   1.000
_cell.length_b   1.000
_cell.length_c   1.000
_cell.angle_alpha   90.00
_cell.angle_beta   90.00
_cell.angle_gamma   90.00
#
_symmetry.space_group_name_H-M   'P 1'
#
loop_
_entity.id
_entity.type
_entity.pdbx_description
1 polymer ?
#
loop_
_entity_poly.entity_id
_entity_poly.type
_entity_poly.pdbx_seq_one_letter_code
_entity_poly.pdbx_strand_id
1 'polypeptide(L)'
;MTDQRPRYGELATPEEQRRAAGLPPLAEVVAPTAPSPAPAPSAAPQTSAPARPHPVDRFATIALLAYGLVNVVVTGLSYLDIVPVMNQTMGMLGIEGEFTNYAAGRMWGTIAAVVLAVGWCVTAALSIRRLRRGRVTWWLPVVGAVVTVGIAAFCLVVPMMGDPAFIAYLDQATGTR
;
A
#
# COMPACT_ATOMS: atom_id res chain seq x y z
N MET A 1 32.15 42.65 51.17
CA MET A 1 31.11 42.17 50.25
C MET A 1 30.70 40.78 50.72
N THR A 2 29.49 40.63 51.25
CA THR A 2 28.96 39.37 51.76
C THR A 2 28.65 38.44 50.59
N ASP A 3 29.37 37.32 50.51
CA ASP A 3 29.23 36.32 49.44
C ASP A 3 28.00 35.44 49.72
N GLN A 4 26.83 35.94 49.33
CA GLN A 4 25.56 35.25 49.54
C GLN A 4 25.20 34.47 48.28
N ARG A 5 25.71 33.24 48.21
CA ARG A 5 25.40 32.30 47.12
C ARG A 5 24.07 31.58 47.44
N PRO A 6 23.22 31.30 46.44
CA PRO A 6 21.98 30.56 46.67
C PRO A 6 22.27 29.19 47.27
N ARG A 7 21.47 28.77 48.26
CA ARG A 7 21.65 27.47 48.91
C ARG A 7 21.10 26.36 48.00
N TYR A 8 21.67 25.17 48.13
CA TYR A 8 21.25 24.01 47.34
C TYR A 8 19.76 23.74 47.50
N GLY A 9 19.01 23.83 46.39
CA GLY A 9 17.54 23.65 46.35
C GLY A 9 16.76 24.92 46.00
N GLU A 10 17.37 26.11 46.03
CA GLU A 10 16.73 27.34 45.53
C GLU A 10 17.03 27.55 44.04
N LEU A 11 15.98 27.82 43.26
CA LEU A 11 16.14 28.17 41.85
C LEU A 11 16.79 29.54 41.75
N ALA A 12 17.95 29.61 41.08
CA ALA A 12 18.61 30.88 40.78
C ALA A 12 17.64 31.80 40.02
N THR A 13 17.60 33.07 40.41
CA THR A 13 16.71 34.02 39.74
C THR A 13 17.11 34.16 38.26
N PRO A 14 16.18 34.48 37.34
CA PRO A 14 16.49 34.65 35.92
C PRO A 14 17.57 35.71 35.65
N GLU A 15 17.75 36.66 36.56
CA GLU A 15 18.79 37.69 36.50
C GLU A 15 20.17 37.14 36.90
N GLU A 16 20.24 36.32 37.94
CA GLU A 16 21.48 35.64 38.36
C GLU A 16 21.94 34.60 37.34
N GLN A 17 21.01 33.84 36.75
CA GLN A 17 21.31 32.92 35.65
C GLN A 17 21.92 33.64 34.45
N ARG A 18 21.39 34.82 34.10
CA ARG A 18 21.93 35.63 33.00
C ARG A 18 23.29 36.22 33.30
N ARG A 19 23.53 36.68 34.53
CA ARG A 19 24.85 37.13 34.96
C ARG A 19 25.87 36.00 34.91
N ALA A 20 25.50 34.80 35.36
CA ALA A 20 26.36 33.62 35.24
C ALA A 20 26.64 33.22 33.77
N ALA A 21 25.68 33.45 32.87
CA ALA A 21 25.82 33.21 31.43
C ALA A 21 26.50 34.36 30.65
N GLY A 22 26.91 35.45 31.32
CA GLY A 22 27.57 36.60 30.69
C GLY A 22 26.68 37.43 29.76
N LEU A 23 25.35 37.37 29.93
CA LEU A 23 24.38 38.09 29.10
C LEU A 23 24.14 39.52 29.62
N PRO A 24 23.90 40.51 28.73
CA PRO A 24 23.65 41.90 29.13
C PRO A 24 22.35 42.05 29.93
N PRO A 25 22.24 43.08 30.80
CA PRO A 25 21.06 43.31 31.64
C PRO A 25 19.79 43.50 30.81
N LEU A 26 18.67 42.96 31.28
CA LEU A 26 17.36 43.08 30.63
C LEU A 26 16.95 44.52 30.30
N ALA A 27 17.38 45.49 31.12
CA ALA A 27 17.09 46.91 30.91
C ALA A 27 17.80 47.51 29.70
N GLU A 28 18.85 46.86 29.17
CA GLU A 28 19.68 47.36 28.08
C GLU A 28 19.26 46.82 26.70
N VAL A 29 18.22 45.97 26.64
CA VAL A 29 17.55 45.67 25.38
C VAL A 29 16.60 46.82 25.06
N VAL A 30 17.15 47.89 24.49
CA VAL A 30 16.38 48.96 23.86
C VAL A 30 15.52 48.31 22.78
N ALA A 31 14.21 48.23 23.02
CA ALA A 31 13.23 47.81 22.03
C ALA A 31 13.32 48.76 20.83
N PRO A 32 13.53 48.28 19.58
CA PRO A 32 13.42 49.14 18.43
C PRO A 32 11.98 49.63 18.32
N THR A 33 11.80 50.94 18.27
CA THR A 33 10.53 51.64 17.99
C THR A 33 9.78 50.95 16.86
N ALA A 34 8.54 50.52 17.14
CA ALA A 34 7.68 49.84 16.18
C ALA A 34 7.36 50.72 14.95
N PRO A 35 7.61 50.25 13.72
CA PRO A 35 7.03 50.86 12.53
C PRO A 35 5.54 50.51 12.41
N SER A 36 4.74 51.47 11.92
CA SER A 36 3.35 51.34 11.44
C SER A 36 3.06 49.99 10.76
N PRO A 37 1.84 49.38 10.90
CA PRO A 37 1.59 48.00 10.49
C PRO A 37 1.85 47.80 8.99
N ALA A 38 3.01 47.21 8.69
CA ALA A 38 3.29 46.67 7.37
C ALA A 38 2.34 45.49 7.08
N PRO A 39 1.97 45.23 5.82
CA PRO A 39 1.13 44.08 5.46
C PRO A 39 1.74 42.82 6.08
N ALA A 40 0.91 42.03 6.77
CA ALA A 40 1.35 40.78 7.40
C ALA A 40 2.22 40.00 6.40
N PRO A 41 3.41 39.50 6.80
CA PRO A 41 4.22 38.71 5.90
C PRO A 41 3.36 37.52 5.46
N SER A 42 3.00 37.52 4.18
CA SER A 42 2.37 36.39 3.51
C SER A 42 3.16 35.17 3.94
N ALA A 43 2.50 34.24 4.64
CA ALA A 43 3.12 33.01 5.11
C ALA A 43 3.91 32.43 3.93
N ALA A 44 5.24 32.53 3.99
CA ALA A 44 6.08 32.00 2.94
C ALA A 44 5.67 30.53 2.81
N PRO A 45 5.45 30.02 1.58
CA PRO A 45 5.10 28.62 1.41
C PRO A 45 6.14 27.81 2.15
N GLN A 46 5.70 27.14 3.22
CA GLN A 46 6.54 26.27 4.02
C GLN A 46 7.19 25.34 3.01
N THR A 47 8.48 25.57 2.76
CA THR A 47 9.22 24.78 1.79
C THR A 47 9.19 23.38 2.35
N SER A 48 8.37 22.55 1.72
CA SER A 48 8.14 21.17 2.12
C SER A 48 9.51 20.55 2.32
N ALA A 49 9.81 20.11 3.54
CA ALA A 49 11.10 19.50 3.86
C ALA A 49 11.41 18.45 2.79
N PRO A 50 12.65 18.40 2.25
CA PRO A 50 12.98 17.52 1.14
C PRO A 50 12.58 16.09 1.51
N ALA A 51 11.71 15.50 0.67
CA ALA A 51 11.17 14.16 0.88
C ALA A 51 12.35 13.20 1.11
N ARG A 52 12.43 12.65 2.32
CA ARG A 52 13.53 11.77 2.71
C ARG A 52 13.56 10.59 1.73
N PRO A 53 14.70 10.29 1.09
CA PRO A 53 14.76 9.19 0.15
C PRO A 53 14.44 7.88 0.88
N HIS A 54 13.42 7.14 0.39
CA HIS A 54 13.06 5.80 0.86
C HIS A 54 13.57 4.74 -0.13
N PRO A 55 14.88 4.42 -0.15
CA PRO A 55 15.44 3.47 -1.12
C PRO A 55 14.85 2.06 -0.97
N VAL A 56 14.55 1.65 0.26
CA VAL A 56 13.95 0.34 0.57
C VAL A 56 12.55 0.20 -0.04
N ASP A 57 11.72 1.25 0.04
CA ASP A 57 10.36 1.25 -0.55
C ASP A 57 10.41 1.11 -2.08
N ARG A 58 11.40 1.74 -2.72
CA ARG A 58 11.61 1.60 -4.17
C ARG A 58 11.99 0.18 -4.55
N PHE A 59 12.96 -0.40 -3.85
CA PHE A 59 13.39 -1.77 -4.08
C PHE A 59 12.25 -2.76 -3.87
N ALA A 60 11.51 -2.64 -2.76
CA ALA A 60 10.35 -3.47 -2.47
C ALA A 60 9.26 -3.36 -3.55
N THR A 61 8.94 -2.15 -4.00
CA THR A 61 7.95 -1.95 -5.07
C THR A 61 8.39 -2.59 -6.38
N ILE A 62 9.65 -2.43 -6.78
CA ILE A 62 10.18 -3.04 -8.02
C ILE A 62 10.18 -4.56 -7.91
N ALA A 63 10.63 -5.11 -6.79
CA ALA A 63 10.63 -6.54 -6.54
C ALA A 63 9.21 -7.13 -6.57
N LEU A 64 8.24 -6.47 -5.92
CA LEU A 64 6.83 -6.87 -5.94
C LEU A 64 6.23 -6.82 -7.35
N LEU A 65 6.53 -5.79 -8.14
CA LEU A 65 6.06 -5.69 -9.51
C LEU A 65 6.66 -6.77 -10.41
N ALA A 66 7.96 -7.04 -10.28
CA ALA A 66 8.64 -8.08 -11.05
C ALA A 66 8.12 -9.48 -10.69
N TYR A 67 8.01 -9.78 -9.39
CA TYR A 67 7.42 -11.02 -8.91
C TYR A 67 5.97 -11.16 -9.38
N GLY A 68 5.17 -10.11 -9.23
CA GLY A 68 3.78 -10.06 -9.68
C GLY A 68 3.64 -10.27 -11.18
N LEU A 69 4.57 -9.75 -11.98
CA LEU A 69 4.57 -9.94 -13.44
C LEU A 69 4.76 -11.41 -13.80
N VAL A 70 5.78 -12.04 -13.21
CA VAL A 70 6.05 -13.47 -13.44
C VAL A 70 4.82 -14.29 -13.03
N ASN A 71 4.26 -14.01 -11.86
CA ASN A 71 3.06 -14.69 -11.38
C ASN A 71 1.87 -14.53 -12.33
N VAL A 72 1.63 -13.31 -12.83
CA VAL A 72 0.53 -13.01 -13.76
C VAL A 72 0.73 -13.69 -15.11
N VAL A 73 1.96 -13.73 -15.63
CA VAL A 73 2.25 -14.41 -16.89
C VAL A 73 2.04 -15.91 -16.74
N VAL A 74 2.61 -16.54 -15.71
CA VAL A 74 2.47 -17.99 -15.47
C VAL A 74 0.99 -18.35 -15.25
N THR A 75 0.32 -17.65 -14.32
CA THR A 75 -1.08 -17.90 -13.99
C THR A 75 -2.01 -17.61 -15.17
N GLY A 76 -1.75 -16.52 -15.90
CA GLY A 76 -2.53 -16.14 -17.08
C GLY A 76 -2.45 -17.21 -18.17
N LEU A 77 -1.25 -17.75 -18.44
CA LEU A 77 -1.09 -18.89 -19.36
C LEU A 77 -1.83 -20.13 -18.85
N SER A 78 -1.76 -20.43 -17.56
CA SER A 78 -2.55 -21.53 -16.97
C SER A 78 -4.05 -21.32 -17.12
N TYR A 79 -4.57 -20.09 -17.07
CA TYR A 79 -6.01 -19.84 -17.28
C TYR A 79 -6.44 -19.96 -18.74
N LEU A 80 -5.52 -19.78 -19.70
CA LEU A 80 -5.81 -20.08 -21.10
C LEU A 80 -5.99 -21.59 -21.34
N ASP A 81 -5.36 -22.43 -20.52
CA ASP A 81 -5.58 -23.87 -20.42
C ASP A 81 -6.27 -24.24 -19.10
N ILE A 82 -7.52 -23.82 -18.97
CA ILE A 82 -8.24 -23.84 -17.70
C ILE A 82 -8.56 -25.25 -17.16
N VAL A 83 -8.55 -26.29 -17.99
CA VAL A 83 -9.04 -27.63 -17.60
C VAL A 83 -8.22 -28.23 -16.45
N PRO A 84 -6.87 -28.32 -16.54
CA PRO A 84 -6.04 -28.71 -15.40
C PRO A 84 -6.30 -27.90 -14.13
N VAL A 85 -6.53 -26.58 -14.27
CA VAL A 85 -6.79 -25.68 -13.13
C VAL A 85 -8.12 -26.02 -12.46
N MET A 86 -9.17 -26.29 -13.25
CA MET A 86 -10.49 -26.68 -12.73
C MET A 86 -10.45 -28.05 -12.07
N ASN A 87 -9.79 -29.02 -12.68
CA ASN A 87 -9.64 -30.35 -12.10
C ASN A 87 -8.88 -30.30 -10.76
N GLN A 88 -7.79 -29.53 -10.71
CA GLN A 88 -7.07 -29.30 -9.47
C GLN A 88 -7.95 -28.62 -8.41
N THR A 89 -8.79 -27.66 -8.81
CA THR A 89 -9.73 -26.96 -7.92
C THR A 89 -10.82 -27.92 -7.41
N MET A 90 -11.41 -28.73 -8.27
CA MET A 90 -12.39 -29.76 -7.91
C MET A 90 -11.81 -30.78 -6.94
N GLY A 91 -10.58 -31.24 -7.18
CA GLY A 91 -9.85 -32.12 -6.26
C GLY A 91 -9.60 -31.48 -4.90
N MET A 92 -9.25 -30.19 -4.84
CA MET A 92 -9.12 -29.45 -3.58
C MET A 92 -10.45 -29.32 -2.83
N LEU A 93 -11.57 -29.28 -3.54
CA LEU A 93 -12.92 -29.21 -2.97
C LEU A 93 -13.50 -30.60 -2.62
N GLY A 94 -12.79 -31.68 -2.94
CA GLY A 94 -13.25 -33.06 -2.70
C GLY A 94 -14.35 -33.51 -3.66
N ILE A 95 -14.46 -32.87 -4.84
CA ILE A 95 -15.43 -33.24 -5.87
C ILE A 95 -14.86 -34.43 -6.65
N GLU A 96 -15.55 -35.57 -6.58
CA GLU A 96 -15.21 -36.76 -7.36
C GLU A 96 -15.69 -36.59 -8.81
N GLY A 97 -14.80 -36.15 -9.69
CA GLY A 97 -15.11 -35.94 -11.10
C GLY A 97 -14.09 -35.05 -11.81
N GLU A 98 -14.20 -35.00 -13.13
CA GLU A 98 -13.40 -34.13 -14.00
C GLU A 98 -14.27 -32.98 -14.49
N PHE A 99 -13.66 -31.82 -14.70
CA PHE A 99 -14.31 -30.68 -15.31
C PHE A 99 -14.70 -31.00 -16.76
N THR A 100 -15.97 -30.81 -17.10
CA THR A 100 -16.52 -31.16 -18.42
C THR A 100 -17.09 -29.96 -19.17
N ASN A 101 -17.28 -28.81 -18.50
CA ASN A 101 -17.77 -27.59 -19.13
C ASN A 101 -16.69 -26.81 -19.92
N TYR A 102 -16.08 -27.47 -20.91
CA TYR A 102 -14.92 -26.96 -21.64
C TYR A 102 -15.17 -25.64 -22.38
N ALA A 103 -16.35 -25.46 -22.97
CA ALA A 103 -16.68 -24.27 -23.74
C ALA A 103 -16.77 -23.03 -22.84
N ALA A 104 -17.50 -23.13 -21.72
CA ALA A 104 -17.56 -22.06 -20.74
C ALA A 104 -16.19 -21.85 -20.09
N GLY A 105 -15.49 -22.94 -19.77
CA GLY A 105 -14.12 -22.89 -19.26
C GLY A 105 -13.20 -22.05 -20.15
N ARG A 106 -13.14 -22.32 -21.46
CA ARG A 106 -12.26 -21.58 -22.38
C ARG A 106 -12.61 -20.08 -22.41
N MET A 107 -13.91 -19.76 -22.47
CA MET A 107 -14.38 -18.37 -22.47
C MET A 107 -13.97 -17.64 -21.18
N TRP A 108 -14.33 -18.21 -20.03
CA TRP A 108 -14.10 -17.59 -18.72
C TRP A 108 -12.64 -17.58 -18.30
N GLY A 109 -11.87 -18.60 -18.68
CA GLY A 109 -10.41 -18.64 -18.50
C GLY A 109 -9.70 -17.55 -19.31
N THR A 110 -10.15 -17.31 -20.55
CA THR A 110 -9.64 -16.19 -21.36
C THR A 110 -9.97 -14.85 -20.71
N ILE A 111 -11.20 -14.66 -20.24
CA ILE A 111 -11.60 -13.45 -19.51
C ILE A 111 -10.75 -13.26 -18.25
N ALA A 112 -10.53 -14.31 -17.46
CA ALA A 112 -9.71 -14.27 -16.26
C ALA A 112 -8.24 -13.89 -16.57
N ALA A 113 -7.67 -14.44 -17.65
CA ALA A 113 -6.33 -14.09 -18.11
C ALA A 113 -6.24 -12.61 -18.52
N VAL A 114 -7.24 -12.09 -19.23
CA VAL A 114 -7.32 -10.66 -19.60
C VAL A 114 -7.45 -9.78 -18.35
N VAL A 115 -8.28 -10.16 -17.38
CA VAL A 115 -8.43 -9.44 -16.09
C VAL A 115 -7.10 -9.38 -15.35
N LEU A 116 -6.37 -10.49 -15.27
CA LEU A 116 -5.04 -10.53 -14.65
C LEU A 116 -4.06 -9.58 -15.35
N ALA A 117 -4.00 -9.62 -16.68
CA ALA A 117 -3.11 -8.77 -17.47
C ALA A 117 -3.46 -7.28 -17.29
N VAL A 118 -4.74 -6.91 -17.40
CA VAL A 118 -5.20 -5.52 -17.24
C VAL A 118 -4.99 -5.03 -15.81
N GLY A 119 -5.37 -5.83 -14.81
CA GLY A 119 -5.21 -5.49 -13.40
C GLY A 119 -3.74 -5.28 -13.02
N TRP A 120 -2.84 -6.12 -13.54
CA TRP A 120 -1.41 -5.93 -13.37
C TRP A 120 -0.91 -4.65 -14.04
N CYS A 121 -1.30 -4.39 -15.29
CA CYS A 121 -0.92 -3.17 -16.02
C CYS A 121 -1.36 -1.89 -15.29
N VAL A 122 -2.60 -1.86 -14.77
CA VAL A 122 -3.11 -0.74 -13.98
C VAL A 122 -2.32 -0.58 -12.69
N THR A 123 -2.07 -1.69 -11.97
CA THR A 123 -1.30 -1.70 -10.72
C THR A 123 0.13 -1.20 -10.93
N ALA A 124 0.79 -1.65 -11.99
CA ALA A 124 2.13 -1.23 -12.38
C ALA A 124 2.15 0.27 -12.75
N ALA A 125 1.21 0.72 -13.58
CA ALA A 125 1.12 2.12 -13.99
C ALA A 125 0.90 3.06 -12.80
N LEU A 126 0.02 2.70 -11.86
CA LEU A 126 -0.22 3.50 -10.65
C LEU A 126 0.99 3.49 -9.71
N SER A 127 1.64 2.33 -9.56
CA SER A 127 2.85 2.19 -8.74
C SER A 127 4.00 3.04 -9.29
N ILE A 128 4.27 2.97 -10.60
CA ILE A 128 5.30 3.79 -11.25
C ILE A 128 4.97 5.28 -11.15
N ARG A 129 3.72 5.68 -11.37
CA ARG A 129 3.29 7.08 -11.23
C ARG A 129 3.50 7.62 -9.82
N ARG A 130 3.22 6.82 -8.78
CA ARG A 130 3.48 7.22 -7.38
C ARG A 130 4.96 7.27 -7.04
N LEU A 131 5.74 6.31 -7.54
CA LEU A 131 7.19 6.27 -7.33
C LEU A 131 7.88 7.52 -7.90
N ARG A 132 7.45 7.96 -9.09
CA ARG A 132 7.92 9.21 -9.72
C ARG A 132 7.56 10.46 -8.92
N ARG A 133 6.53 10.41 -8.07
CA ARG A 133 6.12 11.49 -7.16
C ARG A 133 6.76 11.41 -5.77
N GLY A 134 7.67 10.45 -5.53
CA GLY A 134 8.40 10.32 -4.26
C GLY A 134 7.55 9.86 -3.08
N ARG A 135 6.37 9.25 -3.30
CA ARG A 135 5.52 8.72 -2.23
C ARG A 135 5.84 7.26 -1.93
N VAL A 136 5.53 6.83 -0.71
CA VAL A 136 5.61 5.42 -0.27
C VAL A 136 4.63 4.57 -1.08
N THR A 137 5.11 3.50 -1.71
CA THR A 137 4.34 2.76 -2.73
C THR A 137 4.22 1.26 -2.49
N TRP A 138 4.93 0.67 -1.52
CA TRP A 138 5.00 -0.80 -1.35
C TRP A 138 3.64 -1.52 -1.18
N TRP A 139 2.64 -0.88 -0.56
CA TRP A 139 1.33 -1.51 -0.32
C TRP A 139 0.47 -1.59 -1.60
N LEU A 140 0.72 -0.70 -2.56
CA LEU A 140 -0.15 -0.54 -3.72
C LEU A 140 -0.11 -1.76 -4.67
N PRO A 141 1.07 -2.35 -4.99
CA PRO A 141 1.14 -3.62 -5.69
C PRO A 141 0.37 -4.75 -5.00
N VAL A 142 0.44 -4.82 -3.66
CA VAL A 142 -0.23 -5.88 -2.88
C VAL A 142 -1.74 -5.75 -2.99
N VAL A 143 -2.28 -4.56 -2.75
CA VAL A 143 -3.74 -4.32 -2.85
C VAL A 143 -4.23 -4.54 -4.27
N GLY A 144 -3.49 -4.06 -5.27
CA GLY A 144 -3.81 -4.29 -6.68
C GLY A 144 -3.85 -5.77 -7.04
N ALA A 145 -2.89 -6.56 -6.53
CA ALA A 145 -2.85 -8.00 -6.71
C ALA A 145 -4.06 -8.68 -6.05
N VAL A 146 -4.37 -8.37 -4.79
CA VAL A 146 -5.50 -8.96 -4.06
C VAL A 146 -6.82 -8.72 -4.80
N VAL A 147 -7.08 -7.47 -5.22
CA VAL A 147 -8.31 -7.13 -5.96
C VAL A 147 -8.37 -7.87 -7.29
N THR A 148 -7.29 -7.87 -8.06
CA THR A 148 -7.25 -8.51 -9.38
C THR A 148 -7.43 -10.02 -9.28
N VAL A 149 -6.74 -10.67 -8.34
CA VAL A 149 -6.87 -12.11 -8.09
C VAL A 149 -8.28 -12.46 -7.63
N GLY A 150 -8.90 -11.64 -6.78
CA GLY A 150 -10.29 -11.83 -6.36
C GLY A 150 -11.27 -11.79 -7.55
N ILE A 151 -11.11 -10.83 -8.46
CA ILE A 151 -11.95 -10.75 -9.68
C ILE A 151 -11.70 -11.95 -10.59
N ALA A 152 -10.43 -12.34 -10.78
CA ALA A 152 -10.09 -13.50 -11.59
C ALA A 152 -10.64 -14.81 -10.99
N ALA A 153 -10.61 -14.96 -9.67
CA ALA A 153 -11.20 -16.10 -8.98
C ALA A 153 -12.72 -16.17 -9.22
N PHE A 154 -13.42 -15.04 -9.22
CA PHE A 154 -14.84 -15.00 -9.55
C PHE A 154 -15.11 -15.51 -10.98
N CYS A 155 -14.26 -15.15 -11.95
CA CYS A 155 -14.38 -15.67 -13.32
C CYS A 155 -14.26 -17.20 -13.39
N LEU A 156 -13.49 -17.82 -12.49
CA LEU A 156 -13.33 -19.28 -12.44
C LEU A 156 -14.54 -19.99 -11.82
N VAL A 157 -15.23 -19.34 -10.87
CA VAL A 157 -16.41 -19.93 -10.21
C VAL A 157 -17.56 -20.10 -11.19
N VAL A 158 -17.76 -19.15 -12.11
CA VAL A 158 -18.90 -19.16 -13.05
C VAL A 158 -19.00 -20.46 -13.88
N PRO A 159 -17.95 -20.90 -14.62
CA PRO A 159 -18.03 -22.15 -15.37
C PRO A 159 -18.16 -23.38 -14.46
N MET A 160 -17.62 -23.32 -13.23
CA MET A 160 -17.69 -24.43 -12.28
C MET A 160 -19.11 -24.62 -11.73
N MET A 161 -19.87 -23.56 -11.48
CA MET A 161 -21.27 -23.66 -11.05
C MET A 161 -22.17 -24.33 -12.10
N GLY A 162 -21.82 -24.19 -13.38
CA GLY A 162 -22.54 -24.84 -14.49
C GLY A 162 -21.99 -26.21 -14.86
N ASP A 163 -21.02 -26.75 -14.11
CA ASP A 163 -20.41 -28.03 -14.42
C ASP A 163 -21.22 -29.21 -13.82
N PRO A 164 -21.52 -30.26 -14.61
CA PRO A 164 -22.25 -31.43 -14.13
C PRO A 164 -21.64 -32.11 -12.90
N ALA A 165 -20.30 -32.21 -12.79
CA ALA A 165 -19.65 -32.83 -11.64
C ALA A 165 -19.87 -32.02 -10.36
N PHE A 166 -19.85 -30.69 -10.48
CA PHE A 166 -20.15 -29.79 -9.38
C PHE A 166 -21.62 -29.89 -8.93
N ILE A 167 -22.56 -29.94 -9.89
CA ILE A 167 -24.00 -30.09 -9.59
C ILE A 167 -24.26 -31.43 -8.89
N ALA A 168 -23.70 -32.53 -9.41
CA ALA A 168 -23.84 -33.85 -8.80
C ALA A 168 -23.26 -33.91 -7.38
N TYR A 169 -22.20 -33.17 -7.09
CA TYR A 169 -21.66 -33.03 -5.74
C TYR A 169 -22.63 -32.29 -4.81
N LEU A 170 -23.25 -31.20 -5.28
CA LEU A 170 -24.25 -30.48 -4.50
C LEU A 170 -25.46 -31.34 -4.16
N ASP A 171 -26.01 -32.09 -5.14
CA ASP A 171 -27.16 -32.97 -4.93
C ASP A 171 -26.88 -34.04 -3.87
N GLN A 172 -25.64 -34.56 -3.85
CA GLN A 172 -25.20 -35.49 -2.82
C GLN A 172 -25.07 -34.83 -1.44
N ALA A 173 -24.56 -33.60 -1.39
CA ALA A 173 -24.42 -32.84 -0.15
C ALA A 173 -25.79 -32.43 0.45
N THR A 174 -26.80 -32.17 -0.40
CA THR A 174 -28.16 -31.80 0.04
C THR A 174 -29.10 -32.98 0.26
N GLY A 175 -28.67 -34.20 -0.06
CA GLY A 175 -29.46 -35.42 0.16
C GLY A 175 -30.61 -35.62 -0.83
N THR A 176 -30.59 -34.97 -1.99
CA THR A 176 -31.65 -35.01 -3.02
C THR A 176 -31.58 -36.24 -3.95
N ARG A 177 -31.12 -37.39 -3.43
CA ARG A 177 -31.03 -38.65 -4.21
C ARG A 177 -32.37 -39.34 -4.43
#